data_AF-A0AAD1SWG1-F1
#
_entry.id   AF-A0AAD1SWG1-F1
#
_cell.length_a   1.000
_cell.length_b   1.000
_cell.length_c   1.000
_cell.angle_alpha   90.00
_cell.angle_beta   90.00
_cell.angle_gamma   90.00
#
_symmetry.space_group_name_H-M   'P 1'
#
loop_
_entity.id
_entity.type
_entity.pdbx_description
1 polymer ?
#
loop_
_entity_poly.entity_id
_entity_poly.type
_entity_poly.pdbx_seq_one_letter_code
_entity_poly.pdbx_strand_id
1 'polypeptide(L)'
;MAGDSEQALPNHAPHNGQPFLIGVSGGTASGKSSVCSKIVQLLGQNEVDYHQKQVVMLSQDSFYRILTAEQKAKALKGQFNFDHPDAFDNELILKTLREIMEGKTVQIPVYDFVSHSRKEETVTVYPADVVLFEGILAFYVQDIRDMFQMKLFVDTDADTRLSRRGEAVSHISILTEIAPGHQRSRTGSRADSYTVYHICKASI
;
A
#
# COMPACT_ATOMS: atom_id res chain seq x y z
N MET A 1 -34.20 -12.71 32.70
CA MET A 1 -33.96 -13.19 31.33
C MET A 1 -33.01 -12.21 30.67
N ALA A 2 -31.91 -12.75 30.15
CA ALA A 2 -30.88 -12.17 29.27
C ALA A 2 -30.47 -10.70 29.50
N GLY A 3 -29.35 -10.51 30.21
CA GLY A 3 -28.51 -9.34 30.03
C GLY A 3 -27.61 -9.58 28.82
N ASP A 4 -27.68 -8.69 27.83
CA ASP A 4 -26.77 -8.64 26.70
C ASP A 4 -25.36 -8.39 27.23
N SER A 5 -24.51 -9.41 27.11
CA SER A 5 -23.08 -9.29 27.33
C SER A 5 -22.47 -8.86 26.02
N GLU A 6 -22.14 -7.58 25.95
CA GLU A 6 -21.31 -6.98 24.92
C GLU A 6 -19.96 -7.72 24.95
N GLN A 7 -19.77 -8.67 24.04
CA GLN A 7 -18.51 -9.38 23.88
C GLN A 7 -17.52 -8.39 23.28
N ALA A 8 -16.77 -7.71 24.15
CA ALA A 8 -15.57 -6.98 23.77
C ALA A 8 -14.68 -7.90 22.94
N LEU A 9 -14.31 -7.43 21.74
CA LEU A 9 -13.39 -8.12 20.86
C LEU A 9 -12.12 -8.48 21.66
N PRO A 10 -11.60 -9.72 21.54
CA PRO A 10 -10.47 -10.17 22.32
C PRO A 10 -9.29 -9.21 22.11
N ASN A 11 -8.78 -8.70 23.23
CA ASN A 11 -7.62 -7.83 23.32
C ASN A 11 -6.48 -8.48 22.52
N HIS A 12 -6.13 -7.89 21.37
CA HIS A 12 -5.12 -8.44 20.49
C HIS A 12 -3.79 -8.52 21.25
N ALA A 13 -3.24 -9.73 21.34
CA ALA A 13 -1.92 -9.94 21.91
C ALA A 13 -0.92 -9.01 21.19
N PRO A 14 0.00 -8.35 21.91
CA PRO A 14 0.94 -7.43 21.30
C PRO A 14 1.78 -8.19 20.28
N HIS A 15 1.62 -7.83 19.00
CA HIS A 15 2.66 -8.10 18.01
C HIS A 15 3.95 -7.43 18.50
N ASN A 16 5.11 -7.92 18.07
CA ASN A 16 6.42 -7.62 18.64
C ASN A 16 6.93 -6.16 18.41
N GLY A 17 6.03 -5.18 18.41
CA GLY A 17 6.27 -3.76 18.19
C GLY A 17 6.50 -3.36 16.74
N GLN A 18 6.53 -4.32 15.80
CA GLN A 18 6.74 -4.04 14.38
C GLN A 18 5.44 -4.07 13.59
N PRO A 19 5.17 -3.06 12.75
CA PRO A 19 4.00 -3.01 11.86
C PRO A 19 3.91 -4.21 10.93
N PHE A 20 2.69 -4.59 10.54
CA PHE A 20 2.43 -5.53 9.46
C PHE A 20 2.25 -4.78 8.14
N LEU A 21 3.20 -4.94 7.22
CA LEU A 21 3.26 -4.25 5.94
C LEU A 21 2.59 -5.08 4.84
N ILE A 22 1.55 -4.51 4.24
CA ILE A 22 0.77 -5.07 3.15
C ILE A 22 1.03 -4.23 1.90
N GLY A 23 1.57 -4.84 0.86
CA GLY A 23 1.72 -4.19 -0.43
C GLY A 23 0.50 -4.47 -1.32
N VAL A 24 0.03 -3.46 -2.05
CA VAL A 24 -1.12 -3.55 -2.96
C VAL A 24 -0.70 -3.03 -4.33
N SER A 25 -0.72 -3.89 -5.35
CA SER A 25 -0.36 -3.51 -6.73
C SER A 25 -1.46 -3.82 -7.72
N GLY A 26 -1.28 -3.39 -8.98
CA GLY A 26 -2.27 -3.45 -10.04
C GLY A 26 -2.22 -2.22 -10.94
N GLY A 27 -2.73 -2.37 -12.16
CA GLY A 27 -2.70 -1.31 -13.17
C GLY A 27 -3.41 -0.01 -12.75
N THR A 28 -3.12 1.09 -13.43
CA THR A 28 -3.87 2.34 -13.28
C THR A 28 -5.37 2.09 -13.48
N ALA A 29 -6.20 2.66 -12.60
CA ALA A 29 -7.64 2.46 -12.54
C ALA A 29 -8.11 1.00 -12.28
N SER A 30 -7.26 0.12 -11.73
CA SER A 30 -7.69 -1.23 -11.35
C SER A 30 -8.58 -1.29 -10.10
N GLY A 31 -8.52 -0.26 -9.24
CA GLY A 31 -9.28 -0.20 -7.98
C GLY A 31 -8.44 -0.30 -6.70
N LYS A 32 -7.10 -0.29 -6.77
CA LYS A 32 -6.19 -0.35 -5.60
C LYS A 32 -6.60 0.57 -4.45
N SER A 33 -6.73 1.88 -4.72
CA SER A 33 -7.06 2.88 -3.70
C SER A 33 -8.48 2.67 -3.13
N SER A 34 -9.41 2.12 -3.92
CA SER A 34 -10.75 1.73 -3.47
C SER A 34 -10.69 0.53 -2.52
N VAL A 35 -9.88 -0.48 -2.84
CA VAL A 35 -9.64 -1.64 -1.96
C VAL A 35 -9.04 -1.19 -0.64
N CYS A 36 -7.97 -0.40 -0.68
CA CYS A 36 -7.33 0.10 0.53
C CYS A 36 -8.29 0.93 1.39
N SER A 37 -9.04 1.84 0.78
CA SER A 37 -10.07 2.63 1.47
C SER A 37 -11.13 1.76 2.13
N LYS A 38 -11.59 0.69 1.46
CA LYS A 38 -12.57 -0.25 2.01
C LYS A 38 -12.00 -1.04 3.18
N ILE A 39 -10.75 -1.48 3.12
CA ILE A 39 -10.07 -2.16 4.24
C ILE A 39 -10.01 -1.24 5.46
N VAL A 40 -9.56 0.00 5.27
CA VAL A 40 -9.49 1.01 6.35
C VAL A 40 -10.87 1.29 6.94
N GLN A 41 -11.91 1.39 6.10
CA GLN A 41 -13.29 1.56 6.54
C GLN A 41 -13.81 0.37 7.36
N LEU A 42 -13.61 -0.86 6.87
CA LEU A 42 -14.09 -2.08 7.54
C LEU A 42 -13.40 -2.32 8.89
N LEU A 43 -12.18 -1.78 9.06
CA LEU A 43 -11.43 -1.81 10.33
C LEU A 43 -11.76 -0.62 11.25
N GLY A 44 -12.78 0.19 10.90
CA GLY A 44 -13.27 1.28 11.74
C GLY A 44 -12.31 2.46 11.89
N GLN A 45 -11.32 2.61 11.00
CA GLN A 45 -10.23 3.58 11.17
C GLN A 45 -10.53 4.98 10.62
N ASN A 46 -11.72 5.20 10.05
CA ASN A 46 -12.11 6.48 9.47
C ASN A 46 -12.45 7.54 10.54
N GLU A 47 -12.90 7.11 11.72
CA GLU A 47 -13.32 8.00 12.82
C GLU A 47 -12.29 8.07 13.95
N VAL A 48 -11.19 7.34 13.82
CA VAL A 48 -10.09 7.32 14.80
C VAL A 48 -9.21 8.55 14.61
N ASP A 49 -8.82 9.15 15.73
CA ASP A 49 -7.85 10.25 15.75
C ASP A 49 -6.59 9.87 14.94
N TYR A 50 -6.08 10.80 14.15
CA TYR A 50 -4.96 10.55 13.26
C TYR A 50 -3.68 10.08 13.98
N HIS A 51 -3.50 10.44 15.25
CA HIS A 51 -2.40 9.97 16.10
C HIS A 51 -2.57 8.54 16.62
N GLN A 52 -3.78 7.97 16.52
CA GLN A 52 -4.14 6.66 17.08
C GLN A 52 -4.52 5.65 16.00
N LYS A 53 -4.40 6.02 14.72
CA LYS A 53 -4.70 5.12 13.60
C LYS A 53 -3.84 3.87 13.68
N GLN A 54 -4.52 2.73 13.79
CA GLN A 54 -3.90 1.41 13.78
C GLN A 54 -3.58 0.96 12.36
N VAL A 55 -4.28 1.54 11.35
CA VAL A 55 -4.07 1.24 9.93
C VAL A 55 -3.80 2.54 9.18
N VAL A 56 -2.68 2.58 8.46
CA VAL A 56 -2.31 3.73 7.62
C VAL A 56 -2.12 3.29 6.16
N MET A 57 -2.44 4.19 5.23
CA MET A 57 -2.27 3.97 3.79
C MET A 57 -1.25 4.94 3.22
N LEU A 58 -0.32 4.40 2.43
CA LEU A 58 0.69 5.12 1.68
C LEU A 58 0.48 4.85 0.18
N SER A 59 0.51 5.91 -0.62
CA SER A 59 0.47 5.80 -2.07
C SER A 59 1.87 5.94 -2.65
N GLN A 60 2.25 5.07 -3.58
CA GLN A 60 3.49 5.16 -4.34
C GLN A 60 3.58 6.48 -5.10
N ASP A 61 2.44 7.05 -5.51
CA ASP A 61 2.38 8.29 -6.26
C ASP A 61 2.87 9.50 -5.45
N SER A 62 2.80 9.45 -4.11
CA SER A 62 3.44 10.47 -3.25
C SER A 62 4.94 10.59 -3.51
N PHE A 63 5.57 9.52 -3.98
CA PHE A 63 7.02 9.40 -4.14
C PHE A 63 7.49 9.63 -5.57
N TYR A 64 6.70 10.26 -6.44
CA TYR A 64 7.23 10.77 -7.70
C TYR A 64 8.43 11.69 -7.47
N ARG A 65 9.43 11.59 -8.35
CA ARG A 65 10.62 12.45 -8.34
C ARG A 65 10.27 13.88 -8.71
N ILE A 66 11.09 14.80 -8.22
CA ILE A 66 11.06 16.19 -8.67
C ILE A 66 11.61 16.23 -10.09
N LEU A 67 10.79 16.71 -11.02
CA LEU A 67 11.16 16.82 -12.43
C LEU A 67 12.10 18.01 -12.65
N THR A 68 13.07 17.85 -13.56
CA THR A 68 13.81 18.99 -14.11
C THR A 68 12.88 19.89 -14.94
N ALA A 69 13.30 21.12 -15.24
CA ALA A 69 12.52 22.03 -16.07
C ALA A 69 12.16 21.42 -17.45
N GLU A 70 13.08 20.68 -18.06
CA GLU A 70 12.84 20.00 -19.34
C GLU A 70 11.82 18.85 -19.20
N GLN A 71 11.98 18.02 -18.17
CA GLN A 71 11.03 16.93 -17.90
C GLN A 71 9.63 17.47 -17.59
N LYS A 72 9.54 18.56 -16.83
CA LYS A 72 8.26 19.23 -16.54
C LYS A 72 7.60 19.78 -17.81
N ALA A 73 8.39 20.36 -18.72
CA ALA A 73 7.88 20.80 -20.02
C ALA A 73 7.35 19.64 -20.89
N LYS A 74 7.99 18.46 -20.82
CA LYS A 74 7.49 17.22 -21.46
C LYS A 74 6.23 16.70 -20.77
N ALA A 75 6.18 16.71 -19.44
CA ALA A 75 5.03 16.26 -18.65
C ALA A 75 3.76 17.05 -18.96
N LEU A 76 3.86 18.39 -19.04
CA LEU A 76 2.75 19.27 -19.42
C LEU A 76 2.19 19.01 -20.83
N LYS A 77 2.98 18.35 -21.69
CA LYS A 77 2.56 17.91 -23.03
C LYS A 77 2.12 16.45 -23.09
N GLY A 78 2.08 15.75 -21.95
CA GLY A 78 1.81 14.31 -21.89
C GLY A 78 2.92 13.44 -22.47
N GLN A 79 4.14 13.96 -22.58
CA GLN A 79 5.30 13.30 -23.22
C GLN A 79 6.32 12.78 -22.19
N PHE A 80 5.99 12.82 -20.91
CA PHE A 80 6.79 12.22 -19.85
C PHE A 80 6.14 10.91 -19.39
N ASN A 81 6.93 9.85 -19.29
CA ASN A 81 6.44 8.54 -18.87
C ASN A 81 6.45 8.43 -17.34
N PHE A 82 5.31 8.69 -16.71
CA PHE A 82 5.14 8.52 -15.26
C PHE A 82 5.03 7.05 -14.83
N ASP A 83 4.80 6.12 -15.76
CA ASP A 83 4.71 4.69 -15.44
C ASP A 83 6.08 3.99 -15.45
N HIS A 84 7.17 4.72 -15.76
CA HIS A 84 8.52 4.17 -15.72
C HIS A 84 9.03 4.10 -14.27
N PRO A 85 9.74 3.03 -13.85
CA PRO A 85 10.30 2.92 -12.50
C PRO A 85 11.16 4.12 -12.06
N ASP A 86 11.87 4.75 -12.99
CA ASP A 86 12.71 5.92 -12.74
C ASP A 86 11.92 7.21 -12.43
N ALA A 87 10.62 7.23 -12.71
CA ALA A 87 9.77 8.34 -12.29
C ALA A 87 9.60 8.39 -10.77
N PHE A 88 9.83 7.26 -10.08
CA PHE A 88 9.69 7.13 -8.63
C PHE A 88 11.02 7.29 -7.89
N ASP A 89 10.93 7.88 -6.71
CA ASP A 89 12.04 7.98 -5.75
C ASP A 89 12.11 6.70 -4.90
N ASN A 90 12.56 5.62 -5.53
CA ASN A 90 12.58 4.28 -4.90
C ASN A 90 13.49 4.22 -3.65
N GLU A 91 14.52 5.06 -3.58
CA GLU A 91 15.38 5.20 -2.40
C GLU A 91 14.60 5.81 -1.24
N LEU A 92 13.82 6.88 -1.51
CA LEU A 92 12.95 7.48 -0.50
C LEU A 92 11.86 6.50 -0.04
N ILE A 93 11.21 5.77 -0.97
CA ILE A 93 10.22 4.74 -0.61
C ILE A 93 10.84 3.73 0.35
N LEU A 94 11.99 3.14 -0.02
CA LEU A 94 12.65 2.12 0.78
C LEU A 94 13.06 2.64 2.16
N LYS A 95 13.61 3.86 2.22
CA LYS A 95 13.96 4.52 3.49
C LYS A 95 12.72 4.72 4.37
N THR A 96 11.66 5.31 3.81
CA THR A 96 10.42 5.60 4.54
C THR A 96 9.78 4.33 5.07
N LEU A 97 9.68 3.27 4.27
CA LEU A 97 9.13 2.00 4.72
C LEU A 97 9.97 1.39 5.85
N ARG A 98 11.31 1.49 5.80
CA ARG A 98 12.18 0.99 6.87
C ARG A 98 11.95 1.76 8.18
N GLU A 99 11.88 3.08 8.11
CA GLU A 99 11.61 3.93 9.27
C GLU A 99 10.25 3.60 9.91
N ILE A 100 9.22 3.37 9.10
CA ILE A 100 7.91 2.93 9.57
C ILE A 100 8.01 1.57 10.28
N MET A 101 8.71 0.60 9.68
CA MET A 101 8.89 -0.73 10.27
C MET A 101 9.68 -0.70 11.60
N GLU A 102 10.46 0.36 11.83
CA GLU A 102 11.15 0.64 13.09
C GLU A 102 10.28 1.40 14.10
N GLY A 103 9.02 1.69 13.78
CA GLY A 103 8.09 2.42 14.65
C GLY A 103 8.42 3.92 14.74
N LYS A 104 9.03 4.50 13.71
CA LYS A 104 9.31 5.94 13.65
C LYS A 104 8.15 6.70 13.00
N THR A 105 7.90 7.91 13.51
CA THR A 105 7.07 8.90 12.80
C THR A 105 7.81 9.40 11.57
N VAL A 106 7.15 9.39 10.41
CA VAL A 106 7.73 9.80 9.12
C VAL A 106 6.90 10.90 8.45
N GLN A 107 7.56 11.68 7.60
CA GLN A 107 6.91 12.68 6.76
C GLN A 107 6.82 12.19 5.32
N ILE A 108 5.59 12.06 4.83
CA ILE A 108 5.30 11.60 3.48
C ILE A 108 5.13 12.82 2.56
N PRO A 109 5.82 12.87 1.41
CA PRO A 109 5.63 13.93 0.44
C PRO A 109 4.20 13.97 -0.11
N VAL A 110 3.69 15.18 -0.36
CA VAL A 110 2.44 15.38 -1.11
C VAL A 110 2.80 15.67 -2.56
N TYR A 111 2.27 14.88 -3.49
CA TYR A 111 2.45 15.09 -4.93
C TYR A 111 1.23 15.78 -5.55
N ASP A 112 1.48 16.81 -6.35
CA ASP A 112 0.45 17.50 -7.12
C ASP A 112 0.53 17.11 -8.60
N PHE A 113 -0.47 16.36 -9.04
CA PHE A 113 -0.60 15.91 -10.42
C PHE A 113 -0.93 17.02 -11.42
N VAL A 114 -1.49 18.15 -10.96
CA VAL A 114 -1.79 19.30 -11.83
C VAL A 114 -0.52 20.04 -12.19
N SER A 115 0.33 20.30 -11.19
CA SER A 115 1.60 21.00 -11.39
C SER A 115 2.78 20.08 -11.72
N HIS A 116 2.59 18.75 -11.67
CA HIS A 116 3.64 17.74 -11.80
C HIS A 116 4.83 18.00 -10.87
N SER A 117 4.55 18.36 -9.61
CA SER A 117 5.56 18.67 -8.60
C SER A 117 5.19 18.16 -7.22
N ARG A 118 6.22 17.93 -6.41
CA ARG A 118 6.06 17.74 -4.97
C ARG A 118 5.77 19.09 -4.32
N LYS A 119 4.84 19.10 -3.37
CA LYS A 119 4.52 20.29 -2.61
C LYS A 119 5.43 20.45 -1.40
N GLU A 120 5.42 21.63 -0.78
CA GLU A 120 6.17 21.89 0.45
C GLU A 120 5.54 21.20 1.66
N GLU A 121 4.21 21.07 1.68
CA GLU A 121 3.52 20.32 2.73
C GLU A 121 3.81 18.82 2.66
N THR A 122 3.78 18.19 3.83
CA THR A 122 3.92 16.74 4.00
C THR A 122 2.78 16.20 4.86
N VAL A 123 2.53 14.90 4.74
CA VAL A 123 1.60 14.18 5.61
C VAL A 123 2.39 13.41 6.65
N THR A 124 2.11 13.68 7.92
CA THR A 124 2.70 12.95 9.04
C THR A 124 2.06 11.58 9.19
N VAL A 125 2.89 10.54 9.24
CA VAL A 125 2.47 9.17 9.54
C VAL A 125 3.10 8.76 10.87
N TYR A 126 2.23 8.50 11.85
CA TYR A 126 2.61 7.97 13.17
C TYR A 126 2.77 6.45 13.11
N PRO A 127 3.45 5.85 14.10
CA PRO A 127 3.54 4.39 14.22
C PRO A 127 2.14 3.76 14.19
N ALA A 128 2.00 2.69 13.42
CA ALA A 128 0.74 2.00 13.19
C ALA A 128 0.97 0.48 13.19
N ASP A 129 -0.05 -0.28 13.55
CA ASP A 129 0.02 -1.75 13.58
C ASP A 129 0.01 -2.35 12.18
N VAL A 130 -0.67 -1.70 11.22
CA VAL A 130 -0.81 -2.15 9.84
C VAL A 130 -0.54 -1.00 8.89
N VAL A 131 0.25 -1.27 7.85
CA VAL A 131 0.60 -0.28 6.82
C VAL A 131 0.25 -0.86 5.46
N LEU A 132 -0.63 -0.17 4.73
CA LEU A 132 -1.00 -0.46 3.35
C LEU A 132 -0.15 0.41 2.42
N PHE A 133 0.72 -0.19 1.60
CA PHE A 133 1.44 0.53 0.57
C PHE A 133 0.89 0.16 -0.81
N GLU A 134 0.25 1.10 -1.48
CA GLU A 134 -0.38 0.87 -2.78
C GLU A 134 0.33 1.59 -3.92
N GLY A 135 0.44 0.92 -5.09
CA GLY A 135 1.09 1.53 -6.25
C GLY A 135 1.12 0.63 -7.48
N ILE A 136 1.22 1.25 -8.66
CA ILE A 136 1.29 0.54 -9.95
C ILE A 136 2.56 -0.33 -10.08
N LEU A 137 3.62 0.02 -9.36
CA LEU A 137 4.91 -0.65 -9.35
C LEU A 137 5.34 -1.04 -7.93
N ALA A 138 4.39 -1.25 -7.01
CA ALA A 138 4.69 -1.55 -5.61
C ALA A 138 5.58 -2.81 -5.43
N PHE A 139 5.49 -3.78 -6.36
CA PHE A 139 6.28 -5.02 -6.33
C PHE A 139 7.47 -5.04 -7.30
N TYR A 140 7.81 -3.89 -7.92
CA TYR A 140 8.86 -3.80 -8.92
C TYR A 140 10.27 -3.95 -8.31
N VAL A 141 10.59 -3.13 -7.31
CA VAL A 141 11.90 -3.16 -6.64
C VAL A 141 11.94 -4.29 -5.63
N GLN A 142 12.91 -5.20 -5.77
CA GLN A 142 13.02 -6.38 -4.92
C GLN A 142 13.14 -6.03 -3.43
N ASP A 143 14.01 -5.09 -3.07
CA ASP A 143 14.20 -4.68 -1.68
C ASP A 143 12.93 -4.17 -1.01
N ILE A 144 12.05 -3.49 -1.77
CA ILE A 144 10.74 -3.04 -1.28
C ILE A 144 9.78 -4.23 -1.20
N ARG A 145 9.73 -5.06 -2.25
CA ARG A 145 8.85 -6.24 -2.34
C ARG A 145 9.08 -7.24 -1.21
N ASP A 146 10.33 -7.40 -0.79
CA ASP A 146 10.74 -8.36 0.24
C ASP A 146 10.38 -7.86 1.65
N MET A 147 10.02 -6.57 1.81
CA MET A 147 9.50 -6.03 3.08
C MET A 147 8.04 -6.39 3.34
N PHE A 148 7.26 -6.77 2.32
CA PHE A 148 5.84 -7.05 2.46
C PHE A 148 5.59 -8.45 3.05
N GLN A 149 4.89 -8.49 4.19
CA GLN A 149 4.38 -9.75 4.76
C GLN A 149 3.21 -10.29 3.93
N MET A 150 2.42 -9.39 3.32
CA MET A 150 1.33 -9.75 2.41
C MET A 150 1.38 -8.90 1.15
N LYS A 151 1.15 -9.53 0.00
CA LYS A 151 1.12 -8.91 -1.31
C LYS A 151 -0.24 -9.15 -1.94
N LEU A 152 -0.95 -8.07 -2.24
CA LEU A 152 -2.25 -8.09 -2.93
C LEU A 152 -2.07 -7.53 -4.33
N PHE A 153 -2.58 -8.22 -5.34
CA PHE A 153 -2.65 -7.71 -6.71
C PHE A 153 -4.09 -7.57 -7.14
N VAL A 154 -4.52 -6.35 -7.43
CA VAL A 154 -5.85 -6.02 -7.94
C VAL A 154 -5.82 -6.22 -9.46
N ASP A 155 -6.31 -7.37 -9.89
CA ASP A 155 -6.36 -7.80 -11.27
C ASP A 155 -7.70 -7.38 -11.92
N THR A 156 -7.61 -6.47 -12.87
CA THR A 156 -8.73 -5.91 -13.63
C THR A 156 -8.29 -5.78 -15.09
N ASP A 157 -9.08 -6.30 -16.01
CA ASP A 157 -8.83 -6.28 -17.45
C ASP A 157 -8.50 -4.87 -17.97
N ALA A 158 -7.60 -4.77 -18.94
CA ALA A 158 -7.13 -3.48 -19.46
C ALA A 158 -8.26 -2.62 -20.05
N ASP A 159 -9.15 -3.24 -20.85
CA ASP A 159 -10.29 -2.55 -21.46
C ASP A 159 -11.23 -2.00 -20.38
N THR A 160 -11.50 -2.82 -19.35
CA THR A 160 -12.29 -2.43 -18.19
C THR A 160 -11.68 -1.23 -17.45
N ARG A 161 -10.35 -1.23 -17.24
CA ARG A 161 -9.64 -0.10 -16.61
C ARG A 161 -9.69 1.16 -17.45
N LEU A 162 -9.58 1.03 -18.77
CA LEU A 162 -9.64 2.17 -19.69
C LEU A 162 -11.04 2.78 -19.71
N SER A 163 -12.09 1.97 -19.82
CA SER A 163 -13.49 2.42 -19.83
C SER A 163 -13.91 3.10 -18.53
N ARG A 164 -13.30 2.75 -17.40
CA ARG A 164 -13.68 3.22 -16.06
C ARG A 164 -12.81 4.35 -15.50
N ARG A 165 -11.98 5.00 -16.33
CA ARG A 165 -11.21 6.17 -15.89
C ARG A 165 -12.15 7.27 -15.36
N GLY A 166 -12.38 7.28 -14.04
CA GLY A 166 -13.31 8.19 -13.36
C GLY A 166 -14.53 7.55 -12.68
N GLU A 167 -14.68 6.23 -12.71
CA GLU A 167 -15.86 5.52 -12.16
C GLU A 167 -15.48 4.51 -11.05
N ALA A 168 -16.43 4.23 -10.14
CA ALA A 168 -16.27 3.27 -9.06
C ALA A 168 -16.27 1.81 -9.56
N VAL A 169 -15.48 0.95 -8.92
CA VAL A 169 -15.31 -0.46 -9.32
C VAL A 169 -16.28 -1.35 -8.53
N SER A 170 -17.13 -2.13 -9.21
CA SER A 170 -18.11 -3.00 -8.56
C SER A 170 -17.59 -4.41 -8.25
N HIS A 171 -16.65 -4.91 -9.06
CA HIS A 171 -16.07 -6.25 -8.93
C HIS A 171 -14.58 -6.22 -9.29
N ILE A 172 -13.76 -6.86 -8.47
CA ILE A 172 -12.33 -7.06 -8.73
C ILE A 172 -11.91 -8.49 -8.39
N SER A 173 -10.85 -8.95 -9.07
CA SER A 173 -10.11 -10.14 -8.67
C SER A 173 -8.90 -9.70 -7.87
N ILE A 174 -8.72 -10.25 -6.67
CA ILE A 174 -7.52 -10.02 -5.86
C ILE A 174 -6.71 -11.31 -5.84
N LEU A 175 -5.47 -11.23 -6.30
CA LEU A 175 -4.47 -12.27 -6.11
C LEU A 175 -3.70 -11.96 -4.83
N THR A 176 -3.73 -12.89 -3.89
CA THR A 176 -3.05 -12.75 -2.60
C THR A 176 -1.86 -13.70 -2.53
N GLU A 177 -0.71 -13.16 -2.12
CA GLU A 177 0.48 -13.91 -1.72
C GLU A 177 0.84 -13.51 -0.29
N ILE A 178 0.95 -14.50 0.60
CA ILE A 178 1.39 -14.30 1.99
C ILE A 178 2.81 -14.84 2.11
N ALA A 179 3.75 -13.99 2.50
CA ALA A 179 5.13 -14.42 2.72
C ALA A 179 5.16 -15.42 3.90
N PRO A 180 5.86 -16.56 3.79
CA PRO A 180 6.01 -17.47 4.92
C PRO A 180 6.63 -16.70 6.08
N GLY A 181 5.97 -16.76 7.24
CA GLY A 181 6.44 -16.08 8.44
C GLY A 181 7.89 -16.46 8.74
N HIS A 182 8.69 -15.49 9.18
CA HIS A 182 10.08 -15.71 9.61
C HIS A 182 10.10 -16.50 10.93
N GLN A 183 9.67 -17.76 10.92
CA GLN A 183 9.97 -18.69 11.99
C GLN A 183 11.43 -19.13 11.80
N ARG A 184 12.34 -18.62 12.63
CA ARG A 184 13.67 -19.23 12.77
C ARG A 184 13.47 -20.68 13.22
N SER A 185 13.63 -21.64 12.30
CA SER A 185 13.64 -23.05 12.67
C SER A 185 14.89 -23.34 13.51
N ARG A 186 14.71 -24.10 14.60
CA ARG A 186 15.83 -24.68 15.37
C ARG A 186 16.52 -25.85 14.65
N THR A 187 16.07 -26.19 13.45
CA THR A 187 16.55 -27.32 12.66
C THR A 187 16.82 -26.85 11.23
N GLY A 188 18.09 -26.81 10.83
CA GLY A 188 18.59 -26.22 9.60
C GLY A 188 18.28 -26.99 8.31
N SER A 189 17.01 -27.34 8.07
CA SER A 189 16.57 -27.82 6.75
C SER A 189 15.80 -26.73 6.01
N ARG A 190 16.31 -26.36 4.83
CA ARG A 190 15.69 -25.41 3.90
C ARG A 190 14.43 -26.08 3.33
N ALA A 191 13.24 -25.60 3.72
CA ALA A 191 11.99 -26.02 3.10
C ALA A 191 11.77 -25.18 1.84
N ASP A 192 11.55 -25.83 0.70
CA ASP A 192 11.14 -25.16 -0.53
C ASP A 192 9.76 -24.53 -0.32
N SER A 193 9.72 -23.19 -0.28
CA SER A 193 8.48 -22.43 -0.08
C SER A 193 7.70 -22.38 -1.40
N TYR A 194 6.59 -23.11 -1.48
CA TYR A 194 5.63 -22.94 -2.56
C TYR A 194 4.88 -21.62 -2.35
N THR A 195 4.89 -20.73 -3.34
CA THR A 195 4.02 -19.55 -3.35
C THR A 195 2.60 -19.98 -3.66
N VAL A 196 1.71 -19.89 -2.67
CA VAL A 196 0.27 -20.16 -2.87
C VAL A 196 -0.42 -18.85 -3.22
N TYR A 197 -0.98 -18.77 -4.43
CA TYR A 197 -1.83 -17.67 -4.84
C TYR A 197 -3.29 -18.01 -4.55
N HIS A 198 -3.94 -17.18 -3.75
CA HIS A 198 -5.39 -17.24 -3.56
C HIS A 198 -6.06 -16.19 -4.45
N ILE A 199 -6.97 -16.63 -5.33
CA ILE A 199 -7.82 -15.73 -6.11
C ILE A 199 -9.11 -15.52 -5.32
N CYS A 200 -9.28 -14.33 -4.77
CA CYS A 200 -10.54 -13.90 -4.16
C CYS A 200 -11.28 -12.97 -5.12
N LYS A 201 -12.54 -13.27 -5.43
CA LYS A 201 -13.45 -12.29 -6.02
C LYS A 201 -14.01 -11.44 -4.89
N ALA A 202 -13.80 -10.13 -4.98
CA ALA A 202 -14.34 -9.17 -4.03
C ALA A 202 -15.29 -8.20 -4.74
N SER A 203 -16.45 -7.97 -4.12
CA SER A 203 -17.33 -6.84 -4.44
C SER A 203 -16.95 -5.69 -3.51
N ILE A 204 -16.69 -4.51 -4.08
CA ILE A 204 -16.24 -3.32 -3.32
C ILE A 204 -17.44 -2.42 -2.99
#